data_AF-A0A367ZWA3-F1
#
_entry.id   AF-A0A367ZWA3-F1
#
_cell.length_a   1.000
_cell.length_b   1.000
_cell.length_c   1.000
_cell.angle_alpha   90.00
_cell.angle_beta   90.00
_cell.angle_gamma   90.00
#
_symmetry.space_group_name_H-M   'P 1'
#
loop_
_entity.id
_entity.type
_entity.pdbx_description
1 polymer ?
#
loop_
_entity_poly.entity_id
_entity_poly.type
_entity_poly.pdbx_seq_one_letter_code
_entity_poly.pdbx_strand_id
1 'polypeptide(L)'
;MMTVQFILFFILGIVTTAFIVILLCPAVWRYALFLSYKAIRETGIPPSLQEGEDAHRSLRVQYAIELCRLEEKLKAEQDAHARCRISLDAARERVHALSELERSYTTLQNKLERNSQLLGDLQKKSSQEQQYKSIQLKSKNRHSTLTRKAKVDKKVLRALRNDIKSMAAMIAAQVAENDEPTSPINRLTNYFGDEKSLATLIRHFIQKKKLKRNG
;
A
#
# COMPACT_ATOMS: atom_id res chain seq x y z
N MET A 1 75.15 123.03 20.08
CA MET A 1 74.23 123.12 18.92
C MET A 1 74.46 122.06 17.84
N MET A 2 75.63 121.41 17.72
CA MET A 2 75.90 120.45 16.61
C MET A 2 75.21 119.07 16.74
N THR A 3 74.87 118.59 17.95
CA THR A 3 74.35 117.23 18.16
C THR A 3 72.92 117.03 17.66
N VAL A 4 72.06 118.05 17.75
CA VAL A 4 70.66 117.97 17.29
C VAL A 4 70.57 117.81 15.76
N GLN A 5 71.47 118.45 15.02
CA GLN A 5 71.52 118.36 13.56
C GLN A 5 71.88 116.94 13.08
N PHE A 6 72.83 116.26 13.73
CA PHE A 6 73.18 114.87 13.40
C PHE A 6 72.02 113.90 13.66
N ILE A 7 71.31 114.06 14.77
CA ILE A 7 70.16 113.21 15.11
C ILE A 7 69.04 113.37 14.06
N LEU A 8 68.80 114.61 13.59
CA LEU A 8 67.78 114.87 12.57
C LEU A 8 68.13 114.22 11.22
N PHE A 9 69.38 114.32 10.77
CA PHE A 9 69.83 113.63 9.55
C PHE A 9 69.80 112.10 9.69
N PHE A 10 70.06 111.57 10.87
CA PHE A 10 70.01 110.12 11.12
C PHE A 10 68.58 109.58 10.99
N ILE A 11 67.60 110.23 11.63
CA ILE A 11 66.19 109.87 11.51
C ILE A 11 65.74 110.01 10.06
N LEU A 12 66.12 111.11 9.39
CA LEU A 12 65.77 111.35 7.98
C LEU A 12 66.37 110.26 7.06
N GLY A 13 67.59 109.81 7.33
CA GLY A 13 68.23 108.72 6.60
C GLY A 13 67.48 107.38 6.76
N ILE A 14 67.09 107.04 7.99
CA ILE A 14 66.32 105.81 8.25
C ILE A 14 64.95 105.87 7.54
N VAL A 15 64.25 107.00 7.65
CA VAL A 15 62.94 107.17 7.01
C VAL A 15 63.07 107.08 5.49
N THR A 16 64.11 107.68 4.90
CA THR A 16 64.35 107.64 3.45
C THR A 16 64.64 106.22 2.97
N THR A 17 65.46 105.47 3.73
CA THR A 17 65.82 104.09 3.37
C THR A 17 64.63 103.15 3.51
N ALA A 18 63.85 103.29 4.59
CA ALA A 18 62.62 102.54 4.79
C ALA A 18 61.59 102.81 3.68
N PHE A 19 61.46 104.06 3.26
CA PHE A 19 60.57 104.44 2.16
C PHE A 19 60.99 103.79 0.83
N ILE A 20 62.28 103.76 0.51
CA ILE A 20 62.80 103.11 -0.70
C ILE A 20 62.56 101.59 -0.67
N VAL A 21 62.77 100.93 0.48
CA VAL A 21 62.53 99.48 0.63
C VAL A 21 61.05 99.15 0.44
N ILE A 22 60.14 99.96 1.02
CA ILE A 22 58.69 99.78 0.87
C ILE A 22 58.25 99.92 -0.59
N LEU A 23 58.90 100.81 -1.34
CA LEU A 23 58.59 101.06 -2.75
C LEU A 23 59.14 99.94 -3.66
N LEU A 24 60.31 99.38 -3.32
CA LEU A 24 60.93 98.29 -4.08
C LEU A 24 60.33 96.90 -3.77
N CYS A 25 59.82 96.68 -2.57
CA CYS A 25 59.25 95.39 -2.15
C CYS A 25 58.19 94.83 -3.13
N PRO A 26 57.15 95.58 -3.54
CA PRO A 26 56.15 95.09 -4.49
C PRO A 26 56.72 94.86 -5.90
N ALA A 27 57.77 95.60 -6.30
CA ALA A 27 58.42 95.42 -7.60
C ALA A 27 59.23 94.11 -7.64
N VAL A 28 60.00 93.82 -6.59
CA VAL A 28 60.77 92.57 -6.47
C VAL A 28 59.82 91.37 -6.37
N TRP A 29 58.72 91.49 -5.65
CA TRP A 29 57.69 90.44 -5.56
C TRP A 29 57.06 90.13 -6.93
N ARG A 30 56.73 91.17 -7.72
CA ARG A 30 56.20 90.97 -9.08
C ARG A 30 57.20 90.28 -9.99
N TYR A 31 58.49 90.61 -9.89
CA TYR A 31 59.52 89.99 -10.71
C TYR A 31 59.74 88.51 -10.35
N ALA A 32 59.78 88.20 -9.05
CA ALA A 32 59.90 86.82 -8.56
C ALA A 32 58.68 85.97 -8.98
N LEU A 33 57.46 86.49 -8.80
CA LEU A 33 56.25 85.80 -9.24
C LEU A 33 56.22 85.57 -10.74
N PHE A 34 56.62 86.56 -11.54
CA PHE A 34 56.65 86.42 -12.99
C PHE A 34 57.58 85.28 -13.44
N LEU A 35 58.74 85.11 -12.79
CA LEU A 35 59.64 83.99 -13.05
C LEU A 35 59.00 82.63 -12.70
N SER A 36 58.28 82.54 -11.56
CA SER A 36 57.57 81.32 -11.17
C SER A 36 56.43 80.99 -12.14
N TYR A 37 55.64 81.98 -12.55
CA TYR A 37 54.55 81.78 -13.51
C TYR A 37 55.06 81.43 -14.91
N LYS A 38 56.17 82.04 -15.34
CA LYS A 38 56.80 81.73 -16.63
C LYS A 38 57.37 80.31 -16.66
N ALA A 39 58.04 79.89 -15.58
CA ALA A 39 58.55 78.52 -15.45
C ALA A 39 57.43 77.47 -15.57
N ILE A 40 56.30 77.67 -14.88
CA ILE A 40 55.15 76.74 -14.92
C ILE A 40 54.48 76.71 -16.30
N ARG A 41 54.45 77.83 -17.02
CA ARG A 41 53.77 77.95 -18.32
C ARG A 41 54.58 77.35 -19.47
N GLU A 42 55.91 77.43 -19.42
CA GLU A 42 56.81 76.94 -20.47
C GLU A 42 57.15 75.45 -20.32
N THR A 43 57.13 74.90 -19.10
CA THR A 43 57.40 73.47 -18.86
C THR A 43 56.16 72.58 -18.87
N GLY A 44 54.96 73.15 -19.04
CA GLY A 44 53.73 72.40 -18.84
C GLY A 44 53.64 71.87 -17.40
N ILE A 45 52.52 71.25 -17.05
CA ILE A 45 52.41 70.56 -15.75
C ILE A 45 53.55 69.52 -15.71
N PRO A 46 54.38 69.47 -14.64
CA PRO A 46 55.44 68.48 -14.58
C PRO A 46 54.81 67.08 -14.71
N PRO A 47 55.30 66.23 -15.64
CA PRO A 47 54.68 64.94 -15.96
C PRO A 47 54.51 64.02 -14.74
N SER A 48 55.30 64.23 -13.68
CA SER A 48 55.20 63.51 -12.41
C SER A 48 53.85 63.64 -11.68
N LEU A 49 53.11 64.74 -11.86
CA LEU A 49 51.77 64.88 -11.27
C LEU A 49 50.70 64.13 -12.08
N GLN A 50 50.82 64.09 -13.40
CA GLN A 50 49.90 63.32 -14.26
C GLN A 50 50.14 61.81 -14.12
N GLU A 51 51.39 61.38 -14.02
CA GLU A 51 51.75 59.97 -13.76
C GLU A 51 51.15 59.46 -12.43
N GLY A 52 51.11 60.30 -11.40
CA GLY A 52 50.46 59.96 -10.12
C GLY A 52 48.94 59.79 -10.24
N GLU A 53 48.27 60.65 -11.01
CA GLU A 53 46.83 60.52 -11.26
C GLU A 53 46.49 59.30 -12.12
N ASP A 54 47.31 59.01 -13.13
CA ASP A 54 47.12 57.86 -14.02
C ASP A 54 47.35 56.54 -13.29
N ALA A 55 48.34 56.46 -12.41
CA ALA A 55 48.53 55.31 -11.52
C ALA A 55 47.31 55.09 -10.62
N HIS A 56 46.75 56.18 -10.08
CA HIS A 56 45.56 56.11 -9.23
C HIS A 56 44.30 55.69 -10.01
N ARG A 57 44.12 56.19 -11.24
CA ARG A 57 43.02 55.77 -12.13
C ARG A 57 43.17 54.30 -12.54
N SER A 58 44.38 53.87 -12.88
CA SER A 58 44.69 52.46 -13.18
C SER A 58 44.35 51.55 -12.00
N LEU A 59 44.70 51.93 -10.77
CA LEU A 59 44.35 51.17 -9.57
C LEU A 59 42.85 51.06 -9.35
N ARG A 60 42.09 52.15 -9.57
CA ARG A 60 40.61 52.11 -9.50
C ARG A 60 40.00 51.19 -10.54
N VAL A 61 40.54 51.21 -11.77
CA VAL A 61 40.08 50.33 -12.85
C VAL A 61 40.38 48.87 -12.51
N GLN A 62 41.59 48.55 -12.03
CA GLN A 62 41.93 47.19 -11.61
C GLN A 62 41.03 46.70 -10.48
N TYR A 63 40.77 47.53 -9.47
CA TYR A 63 39.86 47.19 -8.38
C TYR A 63 38.43 46.94 -8.88
N ALA A 64 37.93 47.79 -9.79
CA ALA A 64 36.60 47.62 -10.38
C ALA A 64 36.51 46.32 -11.20
N ILE A 65 37.54 45.98 -11.96
CA ILE A 65 37.60 44.73 -12.74
C ILE A 65 37.60 43.51 -11.81
N GLU A 66 38.43 43.52 -10.76
CA GLU A 66 38.47 42.41 -9.81
C GLU A 66 37.15 42.26 -9.05
N LEU A 67 36.50 43.38 -8.68
CA LEU A 67 35.18 43.35 -8.06
C LEU A 67 34.13 42.75 -9.00
N CYS A 68 34.07 43.19 -10.26
CA CYS A 68 33.16 42.61 -11.25
C CYS A 68 33.42 41.12 -11.48
N ARG A 69 34.70 40.70 -11.51
CA ARG A 69 35.08 39.29 -11.67
C ARG A 69 34.67 38.45 -10.46
N LEU A 70 34.81 38.99 -9.25
CA LEU A 70 34.34 38.33 -8.02
C LEU A 70 32.81 38.21 -7.99
N GLU A 71 32.09 39.26 -8.36
CA GLU A 71 30.64 39.24 -8.45
C GLU A 71 30.13 38.24 -9.50
N GLU A 72 30.79 38.15 -10.66
CA GLU A 72 30.46 37.17 -11.69
C GLU A 72 30.68 35.74 -11.20
N LYS A 73 31.83 35.46 -10.55
CA LYS A 73 32.10 34.15 -9.94
C LYS A 73 31.06 33.80 -8.88
N LEU A 74 30.70 34.75 -8.02
CA LEU A 74 29.68 34.55 -6.99
C LEU A 74 28.32 34.20 -7.62
N LYS A 75 27.91 34.92 -8.67
CA LYS A 75 26.67 34.62 -9.41
C LYS A 75 26.72 33.25 -10.07
N ALA A 76 27.83 32.90 -10.72
CA ALA A 76 28.00 31.60 -11.36
C ALA A 76 27.89 30.44 -10.35
N GLU A 77 28.52 30.57 -9.18
CA GLU A 77 28.40 29.60 -8.09
C GLU A 77 26.97 29.53 -7.55
N GLN A 78 26.31 30.68 -7.32
CA GLN A 78 24.91 30.72 -6.88
C GLN A 78 23.97 30.04 -7.90
N ASP A 79 24.16 30.28 -9.19
CA ASP A 79 23.38 29.65 -10.26
C ASP A 79 23.65 28.15 -10.36
N ALA A 80 24.90 27.71 -10.15
CA ALA A 80 25.24 26.29 -10.08
C ALA A 80 24.58 25.63 -8.86
N HIS A 81 24.61 26.29 -7.71
CA HIS A 81 23.99 25.81 -6.48
C HIS A 81 22.46 25.75 -6.58
N ALA A 82 21.83 26.75 -7.21
CA ALA A 82 20.40 26.76 -7.48
C ALA A 82 19.99 25.61 -8.40
N ARG A 83 20.75 25.37 -9.48
CA ARG A 83 20.54 24.23 -10.38
C ARG A 83 20.68 22.88 -9.67
N CYS A 84 21.70 22.74 -8.83
CA CYS A 84 21.91 21.53 -8.02
C CYS A 84 20.78 21.31 -7.01
N ARG A 85 20.27 22.37 -6.38
CA ARG A 85 19.11 22.27 -5.48
C ARG A 85 17.86 21.81 -6.22
N ILE A 86 17.56 22.40 -7.37
CA ILE A 86 16.40 22.00 -8.20
C ILE A 86 16.52 20.53 -8.62
N SER A 87 17.71 20.08 -9.04
CA SER A 87 17.90 18.68 -9.45
C SER A 87 17.78 17.71 -8.26
N LEU A 88 18.27 18.10 -7.08
CA LEU A 88 18.13 17.33 -5.85
C LEU A 88 16.67 17.25 -5.39
N ASP A 89 15.93 18.34 -5.45
CA ASP A 89 14.50 18.36 -5.11
C ASP A 89 13.70 17.47 -6.06
N ALA A 90 13.98 17.53 -7.37
CA ALA A 90 13.38 16.63 -8.35
C ALA A 90 13.75 15.15 -8.10
N ALA A 91 15.00 14.86 -7.71
CA ALA A 91 15.40 13.50 -7.35
C ALA A 91 14.69 13.01 -6.08
N ARG A 92 14.54 13.88 -5.07
CA ARG A 92 13.82 13.58 -3.83
C ARG A 92 12.34 13.31 -4.08
N GLU A 93 11.71 14.05 -4.97
CA GLU A 93 10.32 13.83 -5.36
C GLU A 93 10.14 12.47 -6.06
N ARG A 94 11.08 12.06 -6.93
CA ARG A 94 11.07 10.72 -7.53
C ARG A 94 11.20 9.61 -6.47
N VAL A 95 12.07 9.78 -5.48
CA VAL A 95 12.21 8.83 -4.36
C VAL A 95 10.92 8.76 -3.55
N HIS A 96 10.29 9.89 -3.26
CA HIS A 96 8.99 9.92 -2.59
C HIS A 96 7.92 9.17 -3.40
N ALA A 97 7.81 9.45 -4.70
CA ALA A 97 6.86 8.76 -5.58
C ALA A 97 7.09 7.24 -5.62
N LEU A 98 8.35 6.79 -5.65
CA LEU A 98 8.68 5.36 -5.55
C LEU A 98 8.26 4.77 -4.20
N SER A 99 8.51 5.47 -3.09
CA SER A 99 8.10 5.01 -1.76
C SER A 99 6.58 4.88 -1.60
N GLU A 100 5.81 5.76 -2.25
CA GLU A 100 4.34 5.67 -2.30
C GLU A 100 3.89 4.49 -3.14
N LEU A 101 4.56 4.26 -4.28
CA LEU A 101 4.30 3.11 -5.13
C LEU A 101 4.58 1.79 -4.39
N GLU A 102 5.68 1.68 -3.66
CA GLU A 102 5.99 0.51 -2.81
C GLU A 102 4.92 0.26 -1.75
N ARG A 103 4.43 1.33 -1.08
CA ARG A 103 3.31 1.22 -0.15
C ARG A 103 2.05 0.71 -0.85
N SER A 104 1.74 1.24 -2.03
CA SER A 104 0.58 0.77 -2.80
C SER A 104 0.75 -0.71 -3.19
N TYR A 105 1.94 -1.13 -3.62
CA TYR A 105 2.25 -2.50 -4.01
C TYR A 105 2.13 -3.47 -2.84
N THR A 106 2.69 -3.13 -1.68
CA THR A 106 2.56 -3.96 -0.46
C THR A 106 1.10 -4.09 -0.02
N THR A 107 0.30 -3.01 -0.09
CA THR A 107 -1.14 -3.11 0.20
C THR A 107 -1.87 -4.00 -0.81
N LEU A 108 -1.49 -3.95 -2.09
CA LEU A 108 -2.07 -4.80 -3.13
C LEU A 108 -1.68 -6.26 -2.94
N GLN A 109 -0.44 -6.54 -2.57
CA GLN A 109 0.06 -7.87 -2.26
C GLN A 109 -0.68 -8.47 -1.05
N ASN A 110 -0.89 -7.67 0.01
CA ASN A 110 -1.68 -8.09 1.16
C ASN A 110 -3.14 -8.40 0.79
N LYS A 111 -3.75 -7.62 -0.13
CA LYS A 111 -5.09 -7.91 -0.64
C LYS A 111 -5.12 -9.19 -1.47
N LEU A 112 -4.11 -9.42 -2.30
CA LEU A 112 -3.99 -10.63 -3.11
C LEU A 112 -3.85 -11.87 -2.22
N GLU A 113 -3.01 -11.79 -1.18
CA GLU A 113 -2.83 -12.88 -0.21
C GLU A 113 -4.10 -13.16 0.59
N ARG A 114 -4.83 -12.13 1.04
CA ARG A 114 -6.14 -12.32 1.66
C ARG A 114 -7.13 -12.99 0.72
N ASN A 115 -7.16 -12.58 -0.55
CA ASN A 115 -8.04 -13.20 -1.54
C ASN A 115 -7.66 -14.66 -1.81
N SER A 116 -6.37 -14.99 -1.88
CA SER A 116 -5.94 -16.38 -2.08
C SER A 116 -6.30 -17.27 -0.88
N GLN A 117 -6.16 -16.75 0.34
CA GLN A 117 -6.62 -17.41 1.57
C GLN A 117 -8.15 -17.64 1.55
N LEU A 118 -8.93 -16.62 1.20
CA LEU A 118 -10.38 -16.73 1.08
C LEU A 118 -10.79 -17.78 0.03
N LEU A 119 -10.12 -17.83 -1.12
CA LEU A 119 -10.36 -18.85 -2.13
C LEU A 119 -10.06 -20.26 -1.60
N GLY A 120 -8.95 -20.42 -0.87
CA GLY A 120 -8.61 -21.68 -0.21
C GLY A 120 -9.67 -22.13 0.79
N ASP A 121 -10.19 -21.21 1.60
CA ASP A 121 -11.25 -21.51 2.57
C ASP A 121 -12.58 -21.83 1.91
N LEU A 122 -12.94 -21.12 0.83
CA LEU A 122 -14.11 -21.43 0.02
C LEU A 122 -14.00 -22.82 -0.63
N GLN A 123 -12.81 -23.19 -1.13
CA GLN A 123 -12.58 -24.51 -1.70
C GLN A 123 -12.70 -25.61 -0.64
N LYS A 124 -12.17 -25.39 0.57
CA LYS A 124 -12.34 -26.32 1.70
C LYS A 124 -13.82 -26.47 2.07
N LYS A 125 -14.57 -25.36 2.19
CA LYS A 125 -16.02 -25.38 2.47
C LYS A 125 -16.79 -26.13 1.39
N SER A 126 -16.52 -25.87 0.11
CA SER A 126 -17.12 -26.57 -1.03
C SER A 126 -16.85 -28.08 -0.97
N SER A 127 -15.60 -28.47 -0.70
CA SER A 127 -15.21 -29.88 -0.57
C SER A 127 -15.92 -30.55 0.61
N GLN A 128 -16.05 -29.85 1.73
CA GLN A 128 -16.76 -30.33 2.90
C GLN A 128 -18.26 -30.50 2.62
N GLU A 129 -18.90 -29.54 1.95
CA GLU A 129 -20.30 -29.67 1.52
C GLU A 129 -20.52 -30.85 0.57
N GLN A 130 -19.61 -31.08 -0.38
CA GLN A 130 -19.69 -32.23 -1.26
C GLN A 130 -19.58 -33.54 -0.48
N GLN A 131 -18.67 -33.62 0.49
CA GLN A 131 -18.57 -34.77 1.38
C GLN A 131 -19.86 -34.98 2.16
N TYR A 132 -20.42 -33.94 2.78
CA TYR A 132 -21.70 -34.04 3.49
C TYR A 132 -22.84 -34.52 2.59
N LYS A 133 -22.97 -33.98 1.37
CA LYS A 133 -23.96 -34.43 0.39
C LYS A 133 -23.77 -35.92 0.05
N SER A 134 -22.53 -36.37 -0.14
CA SER A 134 -22.23 -37.77 -0.44
C SER A 134 -22.60 -38.71 0.74
N ILE A 135 -22.38 -38.27 1.98
CA ILE A 135 -22.74 -39.02 3.20
C ILE A 135 -24.27 -39.09 3.32
N GLN A 136 -24.98 -37.98 3.10
CA GLN A 136 -26.43 -37.96 3.12
C GLN A 136 -27.04 -38.89 2.05
N LEU A 137 -26.50 -38.88 0.82
CA LEU A 137 -26.93 -39.79 -0.24
C LEU A 137 -26.70 -41.26 0.13
N LYS A 138 -25.52 -41.59 0.67
CA LYS A 138 -25.22 -42.95 1.15
C LYS A 138 -26.17 -43.38 2.28
N SER A 139 -26.50 -42.48 3.21
CA SER A 139 -27.44 -42.75 4.30
C SER A 139 -28.86 -42.98 3.77
N LYS A 140 -29.36 -42.11 2.89
CA LYS A 140 -30.68 -42.23 2.24
C LYS A 140 -30.80 -43.54 1.46
N ASN A 141 -29.76 -43.90 0.70
CA ASN A 141 -29.71 -45.16 -0.02
C ASN A 141 -29.75 -46.36 0.93
N ARG A 142 -28.95 -46.36 2.02
CA ARG A 142 -29.00 -47.40 3.05
C ARG A 142 -30.40 -47.53 3.67
N HIS A 143 -31.05 -46.43 3.98
CA HIS A 143 -32.42 -46.45 4.51
C HIS A 143 -33.42 -47.03 3.50
N SER A 144 -33.29 -46.67 2.22
CA SER A 144 -34.14 -47.23 1.15
C SER A 144 -33.92 -48.73 0.94
N THR A 145 -32.68 -49.22 1.04
CA THR A 145 -32.39 -50.66 0.89
C THR A 145 -32.83 -51.44 2.11
N LEU A 146 -32.62 -50.92 3.33
CA LEU A 146 -33.11 -51.51 4.58
C LEU A 146 -34.64 -51.62 4.58
N THR A 147 -35.35 -50.57 4.18
CA THR A 147 -36.82 -50.60 4.09
C THR A 147 -37.32 -51.55 3.02
N ARG A 148 -36.65 -51.63 1.85
CA ARG A 148 -36.96 -52.63 0.81
C ARG A 148 -36.72 -54.05 1.31
N LYS A 149 -35.58 -54.30 1.96
CA LYS A 149 -35.24 -55.63 2.52
C LYS A 149 -36.23 -56.04 3.61
N ALA A 150 -36.54 -55.16 4.54
CA ALA A 150 -37.55 -55.40 5.58
C ALA A 150 -38.95 -55.70 4.99
N LYS A 151 -39.32 -55.07 3.86
CA LYS A 151 -40.57 -55.39 3.14
C LYS A 151 -40.52 -56.79 2.51
N VAL A 152 -39.39 -57.19 1.92
CA VAL A 152 -39.19 -58.53 1.36
C VAL A 152 -39.22 -59.59 2.46
N ASP A 153 -38.48 -59.38 3.54
CA ASP A 153 -38.44 -60.30 4.68
C ASP A 153 -39.83 -60.48 5.29
N LYS A 154 -40.61 -59.38 5.44
CA LYS A 154 -42.02 -59.46 5.86
C LYS A 154 -42.88 -60.27 4.88
N LYS A 155 -42.66 -60.16 3.57
CA LYS A 155 -43.40 -60.93 2.56
C LYS A 155 -43.06 -62.42 2.63
N VAL A 156 -41.78 -62.75 2.78
CA VAL A 156 -41.30 -64.13 2.93
C VAL A 156 -41.83 -64.75 4.22
N LEU A 157 -41.76 -64.03 5.35
CA LEU A 157 -42.31 -64.50 6.63
C LEU A 157 -43.82 -64.72 6.57
N ARG A 158 -44.57 -63.90 5.81
CA ARG A 158 -46.00 -64.11 5.58
C ARG A 158 -46.27 -65.36 4.75
N ALA A 159 -45.48 -65.61 3.71
CA ALA A 159 -45.60 -66.82 2.89
C ALA A 159 -45.31 -68.08 3.73
N LEU A 160 -44.18 -68.10 4.45
CA LEU A 160 -43.82 -69.21 5.34
C LEU A 160 -44.89 -69.45 6.43
N ARG A 161 -45.44 -68.37 7.02
CA ARG A 161 -46.54 -68.50 8.00
C ARG A 161 -47.77 -69.17 7.38
N ASN A 162 -48.11 -68.84 6.13
CA ASN A 162 -49.25 -69.43 5.45
C ASN A 162 -48.99 -70.90 5.10
N ASP A 163 -47.76 -71.26 4.73
CA ASP A 163 -47.36 -72.64 4.48
C ASP A 163 -47.39 -73.48 5.77
N ILE A 164 -46.91 -72.93 6.88
CA ILE A 164 -47.02 -73.59 8.20
C ILE A 164 -48.47 -73.76 8.59
N LYS A 165 -49.33 -72.75 8.36
CA LYS A 165 -50.77 -72.87 8.61
C LYS A 165 -51.41 -73.96 7.75
N SER A 166 -51.06 -74.07 6.47
CA SER A 166 -51.61 -75.09 5.58
C SER A 166 -51.12 -76.49 5.96
N MET A 167 -49.84 -76.64 6.34
CA MET A 167 -49.26 -77.89 6.80
C MET A 167 -49.84 -78.32 8.15
N ALA A 168 -49.96 -77.41 9.11
CA ALA A 168 -50.62 -77.68 10.40
C ALA A 168 -52.10 -78.06 10.21
N ALA A 169 -52.80 -77.40 9.29
CA ALA A 169 -54.17 -77.77 8.94
C ALA A 169 -54.25 -79.17 8.31
N MET A 170 -53.29 -79.53 7.46
CA MET A 170 -53.22 -80.86 6.87
C MET A 170 -52.93 -81.94 7.92
N ILE A 171 -51.99 -81.70 8.83
CA ILE A 171 -51.67 -82.61 9.93
C ILE A 171 -52.89 -82.75 10.87
N ALA A 172 -53.51 -81.64 11.25
CA ALA A 172 -54.71 -81.66 12.08
C ALA A 172 -55.89 -82.38 11.40
N ALA A 173 -56.07 -82.22 10.08
CA ALA A 173 -57.03 -82.98 9.30
C ALA A 173 -56.72 -84.49 9.32
N GLN A 174 -55.44 -84.86 9.15
CA GLN A 174 -55.00 -86.26 9.18
C GLN A 174 -55.19 -86.90 10.54
N VAL A 175 -54.90 -86.18 11.63
CA VAL A 175 -55.12 -86.64 13.00
C VAL A 175 -56.62 -86.76 13.28
N ALA A 176 -57.42 -85.78 12.87
CA ALA A 176 -58.88 -85.83 13.03
C ALA A 176 -59.56 -86.98 12.24
N GLU A 177 -58.95 -87.46 11.16
CA GLU A 177 -59.43 -88.63 10.40
C GLU A 177 -59.16 -89.96 11.13
N ASN A 178 -58.08 -90.03 11.91
CA ASN A 178 -57.67 -91.23 12.65
C ASN A 178 -58.23 -91.28 14.10
N ASP A 179 -58.77 -90.17 14.59
CA ASP A 179 -59.34 -90.02 15.93
C ASP A 179 -60.84 -90.37 15.99
N GLU A 180 -61.32 -90.75 17.18
CA GLU A 180 -62.74 -90.99 17.42
C GLU A 180 -63.61 -89.72 17.25
N PRO A 181 -64.91 -89.83 16.91
CA PRO A 181 -65.82 -88.69 16.70
C PRO A 181 -65.92 -87.72 17.87
N THR A 182 -65.57 -88.18 19.08
CA THR A 182 -65.61 -87.44 20.35
C THR A 182 -64.34 -86.64 20.66
N SER A 183 -63.27 -86.81 19.86
CA SER A 183 -61.95 -86.18 20.08
C SER A 183 -62.02 -84.63 20.09
N PRO A 184 -61.25 -83.96 20.96
CA PRO A 184 -61.17 -82.50 21.02
C PRO A 184 -60.85 -81.85 19.66
N ILE A 185 -59.99 -82.48 18.85
CA ILE A 185 -59.55 -81.94 17.56
C ILE A 185 -60.72 -81.89 16.56
N ASN A 186 -61.60 -82.90 16.56
CA ASN A 186 -62.78 -82.95 15.70
C ASN A 186 -63.90 -81.99 16.16
N ARG A 187 -63.97 -81.64 17.45
CA ARG A 187 -64.86 -80.56 17.91
C ARG A 187 -64.34 -79.19 17.48
N LEU A 188 -63.04 -78.97 17.52
CA LEU A 188 -62.40 -77.70 17.17
C LEU A 188 -62.54 -77.35 15.67
N THR A 189 -62.67 -78.34 14.78
CA THR A 189 -62.94 -78.07 13.36
C THR A 189 -64.37 -77.53 13.10
N ASN A 190 -65.32 -77.79 14.01
CA ASN A 190 -66.72 -77.43 13.84
C ASN A 190 -67.11 -76.08 14.46
N TYR A 191 -66.33 -75.56 15.42
CA TYR A 191 -66.74 -74.41 16.25
C TYR A 191 -66.20 -73.03 15.85
N PHE A 192 -65.24 -72.91 14.91
CA PHE A 192 -64.66 -71.60 14.55
C PHE A 192 -65.19 -71.08 13.20
N GLY A 193 -65.81 -69.91 13.21
CA GLY A 193 -66.53 -69.30 12.08
C GLY A 193 -65.80 -68.19 11.32
N ASP A 194 -64.48 -68.04 11.46
CA ASP A 194 -63.72 -67.05 10.68
C ASP A 194 -63.21 -67.66 9.36
N GLU A 195 -63.48 -66.98 8.25
CA GLU A 195 -63.27 -67.46 6.87
C GLU A 195 -61.78 -67.77 6.57
N LYS A 196 -60.87 -67.14 7.34
CA LYS A 196 -59.41 -67.31 7.23
C LYS A 196 -58.80 -68.13 8.39
N SER A 197 -59.64 -68.76 9.21
CA SER A 197 -59.20 -69.58 10.34
C SER A 197 -58.64 -70.93 9.92
N LEU A 198 -57.72 -71.47 10.73
CA LEU A 198 -57.13 -72.80 10.56
C LEU A 198 -58.20 -73.89 10.46
N ALA A 199 -59.30 -73.77 11.23
CA ALA A 199 -60.42 -74.72 11.24
C ALA A 199 -61.12 -74.85 9.87
N THR A 200 -61.22 -73.75 9.12
CA THR A 200 -61.84 -73.72 7.79
C THR A 200 -60.93 -74.42 6.76
N LEU A 201 -59.62 -74.23 6.85
CA LEU A 201 -58.64 -74.95 6.02
C LEU A 201 -58.63 -76.47 6.31
N ILE A 202 -58.70 -76.86 7.58
CA ILE A 202 -58.81 -78.27 8.00
C ILE A 202 -60.04 -78.91 7.37
N ARG A 203 -61.22 -78.27 7.47
CA ARG A 203 -62.46 -78.74 6.85
C ARG A 203 -62.35 -78.90 5.33
N HIS A 204 -61.76 -77.93 4.64
CA HIS A 204 -61.53 -78.00 3.20
C HIS A 204 -60.63 -79.19 2.80
N PHE A 205 -59.55 -79.46 3.55
CA PHE A 205 -58.70 -80.63 3.28
C PHE A 205 -59.42 -81.96 3.52
N ILE A 206 -60.23 -82.06 4.58
CA ILE A 206 -61.07 -83.24 4.86
C ILE A 206 -62.07 -83.47 3.71
N GLN A 207 -62.76 -82.41 3.24
CA GLN A 207 -63.71 -82.52 2.12
C GLN A 207 -63.02 -82.90 0.80
N LYS A 208 -61.90 -82.25 0.46
CA LYS A 208 -61.13 -82.55 -0.75
C LYS A 208 -60.62 -83.98 -0.79
N LYS A 209 -60.21 -84.54 0.36
CA LYS A 209 -59.82 -85.95 0.47
C LYS A 209 -61.01 -86.90 0.33
N LYS A 210 -62.17 -86.60 0.92
CA LYS A 210 -63.41 -87.38 0.74
C LYS A 210 -63.85 -87.44 -0.72
N LEU A 211 -63.73 -86.33 -1.45
CA LEU A 211 -63.99 -86.26 -2.89
C LEU A 211 -63.04 -87.15 -3.72
N LYS A 212 -61.75 -87.24 -3.34
CA LYS A 212 -60.76 -88.13 -3.98
C LYS A 212 -60.91 -89.62 -3.67
N ARG A 213 -61.73 -89.97 -2.67
CA ARG A 213 -61.94 -91.34 -2.20
C ARG A 213 -63.25 -91.95 -2.74
N ASN A 214 -64.10 -91.11 -3.34
CA ASN A 214 -65.42 -91.45 -3.88
C ASN A 214 -65.52 -91.28 -5.41
N GLY A 215 -64.40 -91.06 -6.11
CA GLY A 215 -64.29 -91.05 -7.57
C GLY A 215 -63.07 -91.84 -7.99
#